data_AF-A0A3C1WDA5-F1
#
_entry.id   AF-A0A3C1WDA5-F1
#
_cell.length_a   1.000
_cell.length_b   1.000
_cell.length_c   1.000
_cell.angle_alpha   90.00
_cell.angle_beta   90.00
_cell.angle_gamma   90.00
#
_symmetry.space_group_name_H-M   'P 1'
#
loop_
_entity.id
_entity.type
_entity.pdbx_description
1 polymer ?
#
loop_
_entity_poly.entity_id
_entity_poly.type
_entity_poly.pdbx_seq_one_letter_code
_entity_poly.pdbx_strand_id
1 'polypeptide(L)' 'AHLLEGLSVALHNIDEIIELIKSAANPAEAKISLAAKTWQGSVIKELIGDRDMAMFKPEDLPAELGLQASGDY' A
#
# COMPACT_ATOMS: atom_id res chain seq x y z
N ALA A 1 10.61 6.09 -4.76
CA ALA A 1 9.24 6.59 -4.54
C ALA A 1 8.40 5.53 -3.83
N HIS A 2 8.40 4.29 -4.33
CA HIS A 2 7.66 3.15 -3.78
C HIS A 2 7.63 2.98 -2.25
N LEU A 3 8.75 3.17 -1.54
CA LEU A 3 8.77 3.08 -0.08
C LEU A 3 7.91 4.16 0.61
N LEU A 4 7.97 5.39 0.09
CA LEU A 4 7.16 6.49 0.62
C LEU A 4 5.69 6.30 0.29
N GLU A 5 5.37 5.72 -0.86
CA GLU A 5 3.99 5.36 -1.22
C GLU A 5 3.42 4.34 -0.23
N GLY A 6 4.14 3.24 0.04
CA GLY A 6 3.72 2.25 1.02
C GLY A 6 3.53 2.84 2.43
N LEU A 7 4.40 3.77 2.84
CA LEU A 7 4.25 4.47 4.11
C LEU A 7 3.04 5.40 4.14
N SER A 8 2.76 6.12 3.05
CA SER A 8 1.60 7.00 2.93
C SER A 8 0.29 6.22 2.94
N VAL A 9 0.23 5.09 2.22
CA VAL A 9 -0.92 4.17 2.31
C VAL A 9 -1.08 3.66 3.74
N ALA A 10 0.02 3.29 4.41
CA ALA A 10 -0.06 2.81 5.78
C ALA A 10 -0.57 3.87 6.75
N LEU A 11 -0.14 5.12 6.61
CA LEU A 11 -0.61 6.24 7.44
C LEU A 11 -2.08 6.58 7.17
N HIS A 12 -2.53 6.51 5.92
CA HIS A 12 -3.93 6.76 5.55
C HIS A 12 -4.89 5.70 6.08
N ASN A 13 -4.42 4.45 6.22
CA ASN A 13 -5.18 3.31 6.71
C ASN A 13 -4.79 2.90 8.14
N ILE A 14 -4.28 3.84 8.95
CA ILE A 14 -3.56 3.52 10.19
C ILE A 14 -4.39 2.75 11.22
N ASP A 15 -5.67 3.09 11.38
CA ASP A 15 -6.54 2.41 12.35
C ASP A 15 -6.74 0.93 12.00
N GLU A 16 -6.99 0.63 10.73
CA GLU A 16 -7.19 -0.76 10.27
C GLU A 16 -5.87 -1.56 10.30
N ILE A 17 -4.74 -0.93 9.99
CA ILE A 17 -3.42 -1.55 10.14
C ILE A 17 -3.14 -1.90 11.59
N ILE A 18 -3.42 -0.99 12.52
CA ILE A 18 -3.22 -1.22 13.96
C ILE A 18 -4.08 -2.39 14.42
N GLU A 19 -5.36 -2.44 14.05
CA GLU A 19 -6.25 -3.53 14.44
C GLU A 19 -5.81 -4.87 13.83
N LEU A 20 -5.40 -4.90 12.56
CA LEU A 20 -4.85 -6.09 11.93
C LEU A 20 -3.61 -6.59 12.68
N ILE A 21 -2.64 -5.72 12.97
CA ILE A 21 -1.42 -6.07 13.69
C ILE A 21 -1.74 -6.59 15.10
N LYS A 22 -2.66 -5.92 15.82
CA LYS A 22 -3.08 -6.33 17.17
C LYS A 22 -3.79 -7.69 17.19
N SER A 23 -4.47 -8.05 16.11
CA SER A 23 -5.20 -9.32 16.00
C SER A 23 -4.31 -10.52 15.64
N ALA A 24 -3.12 -10.27 15.07
CA ALA A 24 -2.22 -11.33 14.62
C ALA A 24 -1.51 -12.01 15.80
N ALA A 25 -1.30 -13.33 15.73
CA ALA A 25 -0.67 -14.07 16.81
C ALA A 25 0.84 -13.77 16.95
N ASN A 26 1.48 -13.33 15.87
CA ASN A 26 2.91 -12.98 15.84
C ASN A 26 3.24 -12.04 14.66
N PRO A 27 4.44 -11.43 14.64
CA PRO A 27 4.83 -10.51 13.57
C PRO A 27 4.90 -11.14 12.17
N ALA A 28 5.19 -12.43 12.06
CA ALA A 28 5.26 -13.10 10.76
C ALA A 28 3.86 -13.21 10.13
N GLU A 29 2.86 -13.59 10.93
CA GLU A 29 1.46 -13.60 10.51
C GLU A 29 0.93 -12.21 10.18
N ALA A 30 1.24 -11.20 11.00
CA ALA A 30 0.86 -9.82 10.71
C ALA A 30 1.41 -9.37 9.36
N LYS A 31 2.69 -9.64 9.07
CA LYS A 31 3.32 -9.31 7.79
C LYS A 31 2.62 -9.97 6.61
N ILE A 32 2.28 -11.25 6.73
CA ILE A 32 1.56 -11.98 5.67
C ILE A 32 0.18 -11.36 5.45
N SER A 33 -0.57 -11.09 6.51
CA SER A 33 -1.90 -10.50 6.43
C SER A 33 -1.89 -9.08 5.87
N LEU A 34 -0.91 -8.25 6.25
CA LEU A 34 -0.73 -6.90 5.70
C LEU A 34 -0.46 -6.94 4.19
N ALA A 35 0.38 -7.88 3.73
CA ALA A 35 0.74 -8.01 2.32
C ALA A 35 -0.33 -8.69 1.45
N ALA A 36 -1.19 -9.52 2.06
CA ALA A 36 -2.27 -10.22 1.35
C ALA A 36 -3.52 -9.34 1.15
N LYS A 37 -3.66 -8.28 1.94
CA LYS A 37 -4.82 -7.39 1.91
C LYS A 37 -4.61 -6.25 0.92
N THR A 38 -5.67 -5.93 0.18
CA THR A 38 -5.77 -4.71 -0.63
C THR A 38 -6.11 -3.51 0.24
N TRP A 39 -5.41 -2.40 0.02
CA TRP A 39 -5.56 -1.17 0.80
C TRP A 39 -6.14 -0.03 -0.02
N GLN A 40 -6.70 0.97 0.68
CA GLN A 40 -7.12 2.22 0.05
C GLN A 40 -5.88 3.04 -0.28
N GLY A 41 -5.61 3.22 -1.57
CA GLY A 41 -4.41 3.89 -2.08
C GLY A 41 -4.64 5.28 -2.66
N SER A 42 -5.87 5.82 -2.59
CA SER A 42 -6.19 7.05 -3.32
C SER A 42 -5.37 8.26 -2.84
N VAL A 43 -4.88 8.23 -1.60
CA VAL A 43 -3.95 9.22 -1.02
C VAL A 43 -2.68 9.40 -1.87
N ILE A 44 -2.26 8.37 -2.61
CA ILE A 44 -1.06 8.45 -3.47
C ILE A 44 -1.28 9.38 -4.66
N LYS A 45 -2.52 9.51 -5.15
CA LYS A 45 -2.84 10.46 -6.23
C LYS A 45 -2.59 11.91 -5.79
N GLU A 46 -2.83 12.23 -4.52
CA GLU A 46 -2.52 13.55 -3.95
C GLU A 46 -1.01 13.79 -3.84
N LEU A 47 -0.23 12.73 -3.61
CA LEU A 47 1.22 12.79 -3.42
C LEU A 47 1.99 12.97 -4.73
N ILE A 48 1.50 12.40 -5.83
CA ILE A 48 2.19 12.42 -7.13
C ILE A 48 1.64 13.48 -8.10
N GLY A 49 0.42 13.99 -7.87
CA GLY A 49 -0.25 14.94 -8.75
C GLY A 49 -0.54 14.35 -10.15
N ASP A 50 -0.29 15.13 -11.20
CA ASP A 50 -0.56 14.74 -12.60
C ASP A 50 0.48 13.78 -13.20
N ARG A 51 1.39 13.26 -12.37
CA ARG A 51 2.46 12.37 -12.81
C ARG A 51 1.92 10.95 -13.00
N ASP A 52 2.39 10.26 -14.04
CA ASP A 52 2.04 8.87 -14.26
C ASP A 52 2.69 7.98 -13.16
N MET A 53 1.93 7.08 -12.55
CA MET A 53 2.48 6.11 -11.58
C MET A 53 3.43 5.12 -12.22
N ALA A 54 3.26 4.81 -13.51
CA ALA A 54 4.07 3.83 -14.21
C ALA A 54 5.57 4.18 -14.20
N MET A 55 5.91 5.47 -14.13
CA MET A 55 7.31 5.96 -14.09
C MET A 55 7.95 5.86 -12.70
N PHE A 56 7.22 5.44 -11.67
CA PHE A 56 7.73 5.23 -10.31
C PHE A 56 7.66 3.78 -9.84
N LYS A 57 6.94 2.93 -10.57
CA LYS A 57 6.82 1.50 -10.31
C LYS A 57 8.15 0.79 -10.60
N PRO A 58 8.70 -0.01 -9.66
CA PRO A 58 9.88 -0.82 -9.92
C PRO A 58 9.65 -1.80 -11.08
N GLU A 59 10.67 -2.05 -11.90
CA GLU A 59 10.58 -2.94 -13.07
C GLU A 59 10.25 -4.40 -12.70
N ASP A 60 10.64 -4.83 -11.51
CA ASP A 60 10.44 -6.17 -10.98
C ASP A 60 9.11 -6.31 -10.21
N LEU A 61 8.33 -5.24 -10.07
CA LEU A 61 7.06 -5.29 -9.35
C LEU A 61 5.94 -5.80 -10.28
N PRO A 62 5.25 -6.91 -9.92
CA PRO A 62 4.13 -7.43 -10.68
C PRO A 62 3.05 -6.39 -10.99
N ALA A 63 2.36 -6.54 -12.12
CA ALA A 63 1.39 -5.57 -12.63
C ALA A 63 0.23 -5.33 -11.63
N GLU A 64 -0.16 -6.38 -10.92
CA GLU A 64 -1.22 -6.41 -9.91
C GLU A 64 -0.88 -5.70 -8.59
N LEU A 65 0.39 -5.35 -8.35
CA LEU A 65 0.81 -4.70 -7.10
C LEU A 65 1.03 -3.20 -7.25
N GLY A 66 0.80 -2.46 -6.16
CA GLY A 66 0.89 -1.00 -6.12
C GLY A 66 -0.39 -0.33 -6.62
N LEU A 67 -0.36 1.00 -6.79
CA LEU A 67 -1.58 1.77 -7.08
C LEU A 67 -2.23 1.35 -8.40
N GLN A 68 -3.48 0.91 -8.29
CA GLN A 68 -4.33 0.52 -9.42
C GLN A 68 -5.21 1.68 -9.88
N ALA A 69 -5.74 1.57 -11.10
CA ALA A 69 -6.68 2.56 -11.66
C ALA A 69 -7.95 2.72 -10.79
N SER A 70 -8.38 1.64 -10.12
CA SER A 70 -9.49 1.65 -9.16
C SER A 70 -9.23 2.51 -7.92
N GLY A 71 -7.97 2.84 -7.62
CA GLY A 71 -7.55 3.48 -6.37
C GLY A 71 -7.15 2.49 -5.27
N ASP A 72 -7.16 1.20 -5.58
CA ASP A 72 -6.65 0.15 -4.71
C ASP A 72 -5.12 0.11 -4.73
N TYR A 73 -4.50 -0.36 -3.65
CA TYR A 73 -3.06 -0.53 -3.52
C TYR A 73 -2.71 -1.93 -3.00
#